data_AF-A0A7V5N4V3-F1
#
_entry.id   AF-A0A7V5N4V3-F1
#
_cell.length_a   1.000
_cell.length_b   1.000
_cell.length_c   1.000
_cell.angle_alpha   90.00
_cell.angle_beta   90.00
_cell.angle_gamma   90.00
#
_symmetry.space_group_name_H-M   'P 1'
#
loop_
_entity.id
_entity.type
_entity.pdbx_description
1 polymer ?
#
loop_
_entity_poly.entity_id
_entity_poly.type
_entity_poly.pdbx_seq_one_letter_code
_entity_poly.pdbx_strand_id
1 'polypeptide(L)'
;MSGLFSSIEVSASGMTLQRRKMDVVAQNIANAETTKTEDGSPYRRKRIVVSEAEESVPFKTAMAQARTKLIRTDSRHLVSSPRHSNASLEISKADAREII
;
A
#
# COMPACT_ATOMS: atom_id res chain seq x y z
N MET A 1 12.02 1.30 21.09
CA MET A 1 11.47 2.64 20.79
C MET A 1 11.12 2.85 19.30
N SER A 2 11.13 1.83 18.42
CA SER A 2 10.89 1.99 16.97
C SER A 2 9.40 1.90 16.55
N GLY A 3 8.56 1.15 17.28
CA GLY A 3 7.17 0.92 16.87
C GLY A 3 6.21 2.12 16.97
N LEU A 4 6.44 3.04 17.92
CA LEU A 4 5.56 4.21 18.10
C LEU A 4 5.66 5.18 16.91
N PHE A 5 6.88 5.52 16.48
CA PHE A 5 7.09 6.41 15.33
C PHE A 5 6.53 5.82 14.04
N SER A 6 6.72 4.51 13.82
CA SER A 6 6.12 3.81 12.68
C SER A 6 4.58 3.90 12.66
N SER A 7 3.92 3.75 13.81
CA SER A 7 2.45 3.85 13.88
C SER A 7 1.94 5.26 13.56
N ILE A 8 2.69 6.29 13.94
CA ILE A 8 2.40 7.69 13.63
C ILE A 8 2.56 7.95 12.13
N GLU A 9 3.63 7.45 11.52
CA GLU A 9 3.88 7.58 10.08
C GLU A 9 2.78 6.92 9.23
N VAL A 10 2.35 5.71 9.60
CA VAL A 10 1.23 5.02 8.93
C VAL A 10 -0.04 5.85 9.04
N SER A 11 -0.36 6.36 10.23
CA SER A 11 -1.54 7.21 10.46
C SER A 11 -1.49 8.51 9.64
N ALA A 12 -0.32 9.16 9.57
CA ALA A 12 -0.11 10.37 8.79
C ALA A 12 -0.27 10.12 7.28
N SER A 13 0.26 8.99 6.78
CA SER A 13 0.10 8.59 5.37
C SER A 13 -1.37 8.32 5.03
N GLY A 14 -2.10 7.64 5.92
CA GLY A 14 -3.54 7.40 5.77
C GLY A 14 -4.35 8.70 5.79
N MET A 15 -4.01 9.65 6.66
CA MET A 15 -4.68 10.95 6.72
C MET A 15 -4.45 11.77 5.45
N THR A 16 -3.24 11.74 4.91
CA THR A 16 -2.92 12.40 3.63
C THR A 16 -3.72 11.80 2.47
N LEU A 17 -3.85 10.47 2.44
CA LEU A 17 -4.70 9.79 1.46
C LEU A 17 -6.18 10.20 1.61
N GLN A 18 -6.70 10.28 2.83
CA GLN A 18 -8.09 10.68 3.07
C GLN A 18 -8.35 12.14 2.67
N ARG A 19 -7.39 13.05 2.92
CA ARG A 19 -7.45 14.42 2.42
C ARG A 19 -7.60 14.43 0.89
N ARG A 20 -6.75 13.67 0.19
CA ARG A 20 -6.83 13.57 -1.28
C ARG A 20 -8.19 13.03 -1.76
N LYS A 21 -8.76 12.06 -1.05
CA LYS A 21 -10.13 11.56 -1.32
C LYS A 21 -11.17 12.66 -1.16
N MET A 22 -11.08 13.48 -0.11
CA MET A 22 -11.97 14.62 0.08
C MET A 22 -11.84 15.62 -1.07
N ASP A 23 -10.63 15.92 -1.52
CA ASP A 23 -10.39 16.85 -2.63
C ASP A 23 -11.06 16.37 -3.94
N VAL A 24 -10.93 15.07 -4.26
CA VAL A 24 -11.58 14.48 -5.44
C VAL A 24 -13.10 14.45 -5.31
N VAL A 25 -13.64 14.16 -4.12
CA VAL A 25 -15.08 14.22 -3.87
C VAL A 25 -15.60 15.64 -4.03
N ALA A 26 -14.89 16.64 -3.48
CA ALA A 26 -15.24 18.05 -3.64
C ALA A 26 -15.23 18.45 -5.12
N GLN A 27 -14.23 18.03 -5.90
CA GLN A 27 -14.18 18.29 -7.34
C GLN A 27 -15.35 17.65 -8.09
N ASN A 28 -15.74 16.42 -7.73
CA ASN A 28 -16.88 15.74 -8.34
C ASN A 28 -18.20 16.47 -8.03
N ILE A 29 -18.39 16.92 -6.79
CA ILE A 29 -19.58 17.68 -6.37
C ILE A 29 -19.63 19.02 -7.11
N ALA A 30 -18.52 19.74 -7.17
CA ALA A 30 -18.44 21.04 -7.84
C ALA A 30 -18.74 20.95 -9.34
N ASN A 31 -18.46 19.82 -9.98
CA ASN A 31 -18.68 19.61 -11.42
C ASN A 31 -19.85 18.67 -11.74
N ALA A 32 -20.70 18.35 -10.76
CA ALA A 32 -21.77 17.36 -10.93
C ALA A 32 -22.77 17.72 -12.04
N GLU A 33 -22.97 19.02 -12.29
CA GLU A 33 -23.90 19.54 -13.30
C GLU A 33 -23.19 20.04 -14.58
N THR A 34 -21.87 19.84 -14.69
CA THR A 34 -21.08 20.32 -15.83
C THR A 34 -21.27 19.42 -17.05
N THR A 35 -22.03 19.90 -18.03
CA THR A 35 -22.29 19.19 -19.31
C THR A 35 -21.25 19.48 -20.40
N LYS A 36 -20.39 20.49 -20.20
CA LYS A 36 -19.34 20.89 -21.15
C LYS A 36 -18.07 21.28 -20.40
N THR A 37 -17.03 20.45 -20.50
CA THR A 37 -15.68 20.76 -20.04
C THR A 37 -14.93 21.61 -21.07
N GLU A 38 -13.71 22.05 -20.76
CA GLU A 38 -12.82 22.78 -21.70
C GLU A 38 -12.59 21.99 -23.00
N ASP A 39 -12.53 20.66 -22.90
CA ASP A 39 -12.41 19.74 -24.03
C ASP A 39 -13.73 19.50 -24.78
N GLY A 40 -14.83 20.10 -24.32
CA GLY A 40 -16.16 20.00 -24.93
C GLY A 40 -16.95 18.74 -24.59
N SER A 41 -16.40 17.82 -23.80
CA SER A 41 -17.09 16.60 -23.34
C SER A 41 -17.88 16.82 -22.04
N PRO A 42 -18.90 16.01 -21.74
CA PRO A 42 -19.54 16.00 -20.42
C PRO A 42 -18.57 15.59 -19.31
N TYR A 43 -18.73 16.15 -18.11
CA TYR A 43 -17.90 15.79 -16.98
C TYR A 43 -18.01 14.30 -16.63
N ARG A 44 -16.87 13.67 -16.35
CA ARG A 44 -16.78 12.28 -15.86
C ARG A 44 -16.25 12.27 -14.43
N ARG A 45 -16.95 11.55 -13.56
CA ARG A 45 -16.60 11.45 -12.14
C ARG A 45 -15.20 10.85 -11.98
N LYS A 46 -14.41 11.44 -11.11
CA LYS A 46 -13.08 10.94 -10.79
C LYS A 46 -13.11 10.09 -9.53
N ARG A 47 -12.19 9.13 -9.42
CA ARG A 47 -12.04 8.25 -8.25
C ARG A 47 -10.58 8.04 -7.92
N ILE A 48 -10.31 7.79 -6.65
CA ILE A 48 -8.99 7.42 -6.17
C ILE A 48 -8.92 5.90 -6.00
N VAL A 49 -7.91 5.29 -6.62
CA VAL A 49 -7.50 3.91 -6.37
C VAL A 49 -6.25 3.95 -5.50
N VAL A 50 -6.26 3.16 -4.43
CA VAL A 50 -5.18 3.07 -3.46
C VAL A 50 -4.46 1.76 -3.67
N SER A 51 -3.14 1.82 -3.74
CA SER A 51 -2.26 0.66 -3.85
C SER A 51 -1.15 0.74 -2.82
N GLU A 52 -0.48 -0.39 -2.61
CA GLU A 52 0.79 -0.41 -1.87
C GLU A 52 1.87 0.32 -2.67
N ALA A 53 2.79 1.04 -2.01
CA ALA A 53 3.94 1.62 -2.68
C ALA A 53 4.86 0.52 -3.23
N GLU A 54 5.48 0.80 -4.39
CA GLU A 54 6.28 -0.18 -5.16
C GLU A 54 7.55 -0.68 -4.45
N GLU A 55 7.93 -0.10 -3.30
CA GLU A 55 9.02 -0.59 -2.44
C GLU A 55 8.64 -1.82 -1.59
N SER A 56 7.57 -2.51 -1.93
CA SER A 56 7.13 -3.72 -1.24
C SER A 56 7.96 -4.93 -1.66
N VAL A 57 8.69 -5.50 -0.70
CA VAL A 57 9.19 -6.87 -0.81
C VAL A 57 7.97 -7.77 -1.06
N PRO A 58 7.88 -8.51 -2.20
CA PRO A 58 6.69 -9.28 -2.53
C PRO A 58 6.25 -10.14 -1.35
N PHE A 59 4.94 -10.22 -1.06
CA PHE A 59 4.44 -10.97 0.11
C PHE A 59 5.01 -12.40 0.18
N LYS A 60 5.22 -13.05 -0.97
CA LYS A 60 5.89 -14.36 -1.08
C LYS A 60 7.30 -14.35 -0.46
N THR A 61 8.06 -13.30 -0.73
CA THR A 61 9.41 -13.08 -0.20
C THR A 61 9.33 -12.75 1.29
N ALA A 62 8.46 -11.84 1.72
CA ALA A 62 8.26 -11.54 3.14
C ALA A 62 7.82 -12.78 3.95
N MET A 63 6.90 -13.59 3.41
CA MET A 63 6.43 -14.84 4.01
C MET A 63 7.55 -15.90 4.05
N ALA A 64 8.39 -15.98 3.02
CA ALA A 64 9.55 -16.87 3.02
C ALA A 64 10.59 -16.48 4.07
N GLN A 65 10.72 -15.19 4.38
CA GLN A 65 11.60 -14.67 5.44
C GLN A 65 11.02 -14.90 6.84
N ALA A 66 9.71 -14.69 7.00
CA ALA A 66 8.99 -14.90 8.26
C ALA A 66 8.82 -16.38 8.62
N ARG A 67 8.98 -17.29 7.64
CA ARG A 67 9.09 -18.74 7.89
C ARG A 67 10.35 -18.99 8.71
N THR A 68 10.17 -19.03 10.02
CA THR A 68 11.17 -19.43 10.99
C THR A 68 11.84 -20.72 10.55
N LYS A 69 13.17 -20.76 10.69
CA LYS A 69 13.98 -21.95 10.40
C LYS A 69 13.46 -23.09 11.26
N LEU A 70 12.66 -23.97 10.67
CA LEU A 70 12.18 -25.16 11.36
C LEU A 70 13.40 -26.00 11.70
N ILE A 71 13.70 -26.09 12.99
CA ILE A 71 14.76 -26.96 13.51
C ILE A 71 14.20 -28.38 13.49
N ARG A 72 14.94 -29.28 12.85
CA ARG A 72 14.59 -30.70 12.79
C ARG A 72 14.65 -31.30 14.20
N THR A 73 13.52 -31.73 14.74
CA THR A 73 13.45 -32.42 16.05
C THR A 73 13.73 -33.92 15.95
N ASP A 74 13.47 -34.55 14.81
CA ASP A 74 13.67 -35.99 14.57
C ASP A 74 14.54 -36.26 13.32
N SER A 75 15.50 -37.17 13.46
CA SER A 75 16.45 -37.70 12.46
C SER A 75 15.83 -38.40 11.25
N ARG A 76 14.50 -38.42 11.10
CA ARG A 76 13.77 -38.90 9.90
C ARG A 76 13.02 -37.82 9.12
N HIS A 77 12.96 -36.58 9.61
CA HIS A 77 12.29 -35.49 8.88
C HIS A 77 13.18 -34.85 7.80
N LEU A 78 12.56 -34.23 6.78
CA LEU A 78 13.27 -33.48 5.74
C LEU A 78 14.04 -32.28 6.34
N VAL A 79 15.26 -32.04 5.84
CA VAL A 79 16.13 -30.94 6.30
C VAL A 79 15.65 -29.62 5.69
N SER A 80 15.50 -28.57 6.50
CA SER A 80 15.24 -27.22 5.99
C SER A 80 16.50 -26.65 5.33
N SER A 81 16.43 -26.30 4.04
CA SER A 81 17.54 -25.64 3.33
C SER A 81 17.82 -24.26 3.94
N PRO A 82 19.10 -23.87 4.09
CA PRO A 82 19.44 -22.54 4.59
C PRO A 82 19.17 -21.51 3.49
N ARG A 83 18.23 -20.59 3.71
CA ARG A 83 18.16 -19.34 2.93
C ARG A 83 18.59 -18.19 3.83
N HIS A 84 19.58 -17.43 3.36
CA HIS A 84 19.92 -16.14 3.94
C HIS A 84 18.82 -15.13 3.57
N SER A 85 18.33 -14.39 4.56
CA SER A 85 17.59 -13.16 4.32
C SER A 85 18.02 -12.10 5.31
N ASN A 86 18.79 -11.15 4.80
CA ASN A 86 18.98 -9.87 5.45
C ASN A 86 17.91 -8.95 4.86
N ALA A 87 16.84 -8.66 5.60
CA ALA A 87 15.92 -7.60 5.24
C ALA A 87 15.32 -7.01 6.51
N SER A 88 15.82 -5.83 6.86
CA SER A 88 15.10 -4.90 7.73
C SER A 88 13.84 -4.49 6.97
N LEU A 89 12.68 -5.00 7.39
CA LEU A 89 11.40 -4.58 6.82
C LEU A 89 11.10 -3.16 7.28
N GLU A 90 11.32 -2.19 6.40
CA GLU A 90 10.67 -0.89 6.51
C GLU A 90 9.22 -1.03 6.03
N ILE A 91 8.30 -0.46 6.80
CA ILE A 91 6.87 -0.63 6.60
C ILE A 91 6.45 0.22 5.39
N SER A 92 5.84 -0.44 4.42
CA SER A 92 5.47 0.12 3.11
C SER A 92 4.53 1.31 3.21
N LYS A 93 4.77 2.33 2.38
CA LYS A 93 3.91 3.52 2.23
C LYS A 93 2.72 3.19 1.32
N ALA A 94 1.62 3.93 1.42
CA ALA A 94 0.48 3.79 0.51
C ALA A 94 0.63 4.75 -0.68
N ASP A 95 0.42 4.27 -1.90
CA ASP A 95 0.37 5.07 -3.12
C ASP A 95 -1.08 5.24 -3.59
N ALA A 96 -1.39 6.37 -4.25
CA ALA A 96 -2.75 6.70 -4.65
C ALA A 96 -2.77 7.31 -6.05
N ARG A 97 -3.57 6.72 -6.94
CA ARG A 97 -3.74 7.18 -8.33
C ARG A 97 -5.18 7.61 -8.56
N GLU A 98 -5.34 8.75 -9.23
CA GLU A 98 -6.63 9.28 -9.66
C GLU A 98 -6.99 8.70 -11.03
N ILE A 99 -8.24 8.25 -11.18
CA ILE A 99 -8.76 7.64 -12.41
C ILE A 99 -10.09 8.30 -12.74
N ILE A 100 -10.33 8.55 -14.02
CA ILE A 100 -11.54 9.16 -14.60
C ILE A 100 -12.49 8.05 -15.08
#